data_AF-C5KPT8-F1
#
_entry.id   AF-C5KPT8-F1
#
_cell.length_a   1.000
_cell.length_b   1.000
_cell.length_c   1.000
_cell.angle_alpha   90.00
_cell.angle_beta   90.00
_cell.angle_gamma   90.00
#
_symmetry.space_group_name_H-M   'P 1'
#
loop_
_entity.id
_entity.type
_entity.pdbx_description
1 polymer ?
#
loop_
_entity_poly.entity_id
_entity_poly.type
_entity_poly.pdbx_seq_one_letter_code
_entity_poly.pdbx_strand_id
1 'polypeptide(L)'
;MMGIIILLNAIEIGIQTDATDPDHPIFETLNVFFVLVYIVELIIRIYYNRADFFNDAFNIFDCILVFKTIVETFIVSGSALKSLLSLRLVRMIRLIRLVRLLRFFRELWLVLTGIIAMLKTLAWVTLLLFSLTWVCAILLRLVLGKSTAWAFTTRQIAGPYEFFDPYEYFGTPWAGLLTLFQVTTQDNWMISVARPVCRIYPIMWLFFLPYLFITAYAILNVMLASIINNAIEAAKVSLADAERVRQFSFPGK
;
A
#
# COMPACT_ATOMS: atom_id res chain seq x y z
N MET A 1 25.19 -8.43 9.28
CA MET A 1 24.87 -9.80 9.77
C MET A 1 23.37 -10.01 9.92
N MET A 2 22.65 -9.19 10.70
CA MET A 2 21.21 -9.39 10.95
C MET A 2 20.31 -9.32 9.72
N GLY A 3 20.61 -8.45 8.75
CA GLY A 3 19.88 -8.41 7.47
C GLY A 3 19.91 -9.75 6.71
N ILE A 4 21.02 -10.51 6.79
CA ILE A 4 21.15 -11.84 6.16
C ILE A 4 20.23 -12.84 6.87
N ILE A 5 20.16 -12.79 8.20
CA ILE A 5 19.31 -13.70 8.99
C ILE A 5 17.83 -13.45 8.69
N ILE A 6 17.43 -12.18 8.54
CA ILE A 6 16.07 -11.81 8.17
C ILE A 6 15.76 -12.25 6.73
N LEU A 7 16.71 -12.11 5.80
CA LEU A 7 16.55 -12.61 4.42
C LEU A 7 16.38 -14.12 4.38
N LEU A 8 17.22 -14.86 5.11
CA LEU A 8 17.12 -16.33 5.19
C LEU A 8 15.77 -16.74 5.79
N ASN A 9 15.30 -16.05 6.82
CA ASN A 9 13.98 -16.26 7.39
C ASN A 9 12.86 -15.94 6.38
N ALA A 10 12.99 -14.88 5.58
CA ALA A 10 12.03 -14.53 4.55
C ALA A 10 11.93 -15.61 3.46
N ILE A 11 13.07 -16.12 3.02
CA ILE A 11 13.17 -17.21 2.04
C ILE A 11 12.54 -18.48 2.61
N GLU A 12 12.83 -18.80 3.87
CA GLU A 12 12.22 -19.95 4.56
C GLU A 12 10.69 -19.86 4.61
N ILE A 13 10.12 -18.69 4.96
CA ILE A 13 8.66 -18.47 4.92
C ILE A 13 8.09 -18.67 3.51
N GLY A 14 8.80 -18.19 2.50
CA GLY A 14 8.41 -18.35 1.10
C GLY A 14 8.36 -19.82 0.69
N ILE A 15 9.41 -20.57 0.98
CA ILE A 15 9.49 -22.02 0.70
C ILE A 15 8.41 -22.79 1.46
N GLN A 16 8.18 -22.46 2.75
CA GLN A 16 7.15 -23.11 3.56
C GLN A 16 5.74 -22.91 2.99
N THR A 17 5.48 -21.76 2.35
CA THR A 17 4.16 -21.41 1.83
C THR A 17 3.77 -22.25 0.61
N ASP A 18 4.75 -22.64 -0.22
CA ASP A 18 4.56 -23.49 -1.40
C ASP A 18 4.89 -24.97 -1.15
N ALA A 19 5.31 -25.33 0.07
CA ALA A 19 5.64 -26.70 0.42
C ALA A 19 4.39 -27.59 0.46
N THR A 20 4.50 -28.80 -0.12
CA THR A 20 3.43 -29.82 -0.08
C THR A 20 3.07 -30.23 1.34
N ASP A 21 4.06 -30.24 2.24
CA ASP A 21 3.88 -30.43 3.68
C ASP A 21 4.45 -29.23 4.45
N PRO A 22 3.62 -28.20 4.73
CA PRO A 22 4.06 -26.99 5.42
C PRO A 22 4.33 -27.21 6.91
N ASP A 23 3.90 -28.34 7.48
CA ASP A 23 4.10 -28.72 8.88
C ASP A 23 5.32 -29.64 9.05
N HIS A 24 6.15 -29.79 8.01
CA HIS A 24 7.38 -30.58 8.09
C HIS A 24 8.29 -30.08 9.23
N PRO A 25 8.85 -30.98 10.07
CA PRO A 25 9.58 -30.63 11.30
C PRO A 25 10.81 -29.74 11.08
N ILE A 26 11.34 -29.71 9.86
CA ILE A 26 12.47 -28.83 9.49
C ILE A 26 12.09 -27.34 9.60
N PHE A 27 10.86 -26.97 9.22
CA PHE A 27 10.40 -25.58 9.27
C PHE A 27 10.19 -25.14 10.72
N GLU A 28 9.67 -26.03 11.58
CA GLU A 28 9.55 -25.75 13.01
C GLU A 28 10.93 -25.54 13.65
N THR A 29 11.90 -26.41 13.34
CA THR A 29 13.27 -26.30 13.84
C THR A 29 13.93 -25.00 13.39
N LEU A 30 13.80 -24.63 12.10
CA LEU A 30 14.31 -23.38 11.56
C LEU A 30 13.63 -22.17 12.20
N ASN A 31 12.32 -22.19 12.37
CA ASN A 31 11.59 -21.11 13.02
C ASN A 31 12.07 -20.90 14.47
N VAL A 32 12.23 -21.96 15.25
CA VAL A 32 12.80 -21.90 16.61
C VAL A 32 14.21 -21.30 16.59
N PHE A 33 15.07 -21.74 15.67
CA PHE A 33 16.42 -21.18 15.50
C PHE A 33 16.37 -19.66 15.27
N PHE A 34 15.54 -19.18 14.34
CA PHE A 34 15.41 -17.75 14.07
C PHE A 34 14.87 -16.98 15.28
N VAL A 35 13.89 -17.53 16.01
CA VAL A 35 13.36 -16.92 17.24
C VAL A 35 14.46 -16.74 18.28
N LEU A 36 15.28 -17.77 18.51
CA LEU A 36 16.40 -17.70 19.47
C LEU A 36 17.39 -16.61 19.10
N VAL A 37 17.77 -16.51 17.82
CA VAL A 37 18.66 -15.46 17.34
C VAL A 37 18.06 -14.07 17.60
N TYR A 38 16.76 -13.87 17.33
CA TYR A 38 16.10 -12.58 17.58
C TYR A 38 15.99 -12.24 19.07
N ILE A 39 15.84 -13.23 19.95
CA ILE A 39 15.86 -13.04 21.41
C ILE A 39 17.24 -12.56 21.85
N VAL A 40 18.30 -13.26 21.43
CA VAL A 40 19.68 -12.89 21.80
C VAL A 40 20.01 -11.49 21.31
N GLU A 41 19.64 -11.17 20.07
CA GLU A 41 19.81 -9.82 19.52
C GLU A 41 19.06 -8.77 20.36
N LEU A 42 17.79 -9.02 20.69
CA LEU A 42 16.98 -8.09 21.48
C LEU A 42 17.60 -7.82 22.85
N ILE A 43 18.10 -8.86 23.52
CA ILE A 43 18.78 -8.74 24.82
C ILE A 43 20.05 -7.88 24.69
N ILE A 44 20.87 -8.11 23.67
CA ILE A 44 22.08 -7.32 23.42
C ILE A 44 21.72 -5.85 23.20
N ARG A 45 20.69 -5.55 22.40
CA ARG A 45 20.25 -4.17 22.14
C ARG A 45 19.71 -3.49 23.40
N ILE A 46 18.92 -4.19 24.23
CA ILE A 46 18.43 -3.65 25.51
C ILE A 46 19.60 -3.36 26.46
N TYR A 47 20.59 -4.26 26.53
CA TYR A 47 21.75 -4.09 27.39
C TYR A 47 22.60 -2.85 27.00
N TYR A 48 22.79 -2.64 25.70
CA TYR A 48 23.58 -1.51 25.19
C TYR A 48 22.80 -0.18 25.26
N ASN A 49 21.54 -0.14 24.84
CA ASN A 49 20.74 1.09 24.74
C ASN A 49 20.06 1.49 26.05
N ARG A 50 19.92 0.57 27.03
CA ARG A 50 19.33 0.83 28.36
C ARG A 50 17.99 1.57 28.27
N ALA A 51 17.85 2.72 28.95
CA ALA A 51 16.63 3.52 28.97
C ALA A 51 16.30 4.12 27.60
N ASP A 52 17.31 4.44 26.79
CA ASP A 52 17.12 5.01 25.45
C ASP A 52 16.48 4.00 24.47
N PHE A 53 16.54 2.71 24.79
CA PHE A 53 15.82 1.67 24.04
C PHE A 53 14.32 1.96 23.96
N PHE A 54 13.72 2.45 25.06
CA PHE A 54 12.29 2.71 25.15
C PHE A 54 11.86 4.06 24.57
N ASN A 55 12.81 4.91 24.18
CA ASN A 55 12.51 6.16 23.49
C ASN A 55 12.46 6.00 21.96
N ASP A 56 12.99 4.89 21.44
CA ASP A 56 12.98 4.59 20.00
C ASP A 56 11.79 3.68 19.63
N ALA A 57 10.86 4.23 18.86
CA ALA A 57 9.69 3.51 18.36
C ALA A 57 10.04 2.22 17.59
N PHE A 58 11.20 2.19 16.92
CA PHE A 58 11.63 1.01 16.16
C PHE A 58 12.10 -0.14 17.04
N ASN A 59 12.73 0.19 18.17
CA ASN A 59 13.14 -0.78 19.18
C ASN A 59 11.93 -1.36 19.91
N ILE A 60 10.96 -0.51 20.25
CA ILE A 60 9.67 -0.95 20.81
C ILE A 60 8.94 -1.88 19.82
N PHE A 61 8.83 -1.48 18.56
CA PHE A 61 8.22 -2.29 17.52
C PHE A 61 8.90 -3.65 17.35
N ASP A 62 10.24 -3.67 17.36
CA ASP A 62 10.99 -4.93 17.32
C ASP A 62 10.71 -5.80 18.55
N CYS A 63 10.69 -5.21 19.74
CA CYS A 63 10.37 -5.91 20.97
C CYS A 63 8.98 -6.58 20.90
N ILE A 64 7.95 -5.85 20.44
CA ILE A 64 6.59 -6.36 20.25
C ILE A 64 6.59 -7.55 19.27
N LEU A 65 7.28 -7.43 18.14
CA LEU A 65 7.34 -8.49 17.14
C LEU A 65 8.08 -9.74 17.64
N VAL A 66 9.17 -9.59 18.40
CA VAL A 66 9.87 -10.73 19.03
C VAL A 66 8.94 -11.39 20.05
N PHE A 67 8.30 -10.61 20.92
CA PHE A 67 7.36 -11.13 21.91
C PHE A 67 6.19 -11.90 21.26
N LYS A 68 5.57 -11.34 20.21
CA LYS A 68 4.54 -12.02 19.41
C LYS A 68 5.02 -13.37 18.89
N THR A 69 6.25 -13.42 18.37
CA THR A 69 6.82 -14.65 17.79
C THR A 69 7.12 -15.71 18.86
N ILE A 70 7.53 -15.29 20.07
CA ILE A 70 7.71 -16.20 21.22
C ILE A 70 6.38 -16.81 21.63
N VAL A 71 5.35 -15.98 21.82
CA VAL A 71 4.01 -16.44 22.18
C VAL A 71 3.50 -17.43 21.15
N GLU A 72 3.60 -17.10 19.86
CA GLU A 72 3.19 -17.98 18.77
C GLU A 72 3.96 -19.31 18.76
N THR A 73 5.29 -19.28 18.90
CA THR A 73 6.12 -20.49 18.77
C THR A 73 6.01 -21.41 19.99
N PHE A 74 5.97 -20.87 21.21
CA PHE A 74 6.05 -21.67 22.44
C PHE A 74 4.72 -21.87 23.17
N ILE A 75 3.79 -20.91 23.10
CA ILE A 75 2.53 -20.97 23.86
C ILE A 75 1.40 -21.57 23.01
N VAL A 76 1.35 -21.23 21.72
CA VAL A 76 0.27 -21.66 20.82
C VAL A 76 0.48 -23.08 20.32
N SER A 77 1.72 -23.47 20.02
CA SER A 77 2.05 -24.78 19.45
C SER A 77 1.59 -25.96 20.32
N GLY A 78 1.45 -25.77 21.64
CA GLY A 78 1.07 -26.81 22.61
C GLY A 78 -0.34 -26.69 23.22
N SER A 79 -1.19 -25.76 22.77
CA SER A 79 -2.48 -25.49 23.43
C SER A 79 -3.69 -25.56 22.48
N ALA A 80 -4.88 -25.76 23.05
CA ALA A 80 -6.16 -25.70 22.31
C ALA A 80 -6.41 -24.32 21.65
N LEU A 81 -5.62 -23.30 22.02
CA LEU A 81 -5.57 -21.98 21.37
C LEU A 81 -4.98 -22.02 19.95
N LYS A 82 -4.42 -23.15 19.50
CA LYS A 82 -4.00 -23.35 18.10
C LYS A 82 -5.14 -23.01 17.14
N SER A 83 -6.40 -23.28 17.49
CA SER A 83 -7.58 -22.89 16.71
C SER A 83 -7.75 -21.37 16.59
N LEU A 84 -7.66 -20.62 17.70
CA LEU A 84 -7.89 -19.16 17.71
C LEU A 84 -6.74 -18.36 17.10
N LEU A 85 -5.50 -18.86 17.17
CA LEU A 85 -4.32 -18.21 16.58
C LEU A 85 -3.93 -18.82 15.22
N SER A 86 -4.59 -19.90 14.78
CA SER A 86 -4.54 -20.38 13.38
C SER A 86 -5.26 -19.47 12.40
N LEU A 87 -5.93 -18.42 12.89
CA LEU A 87 -6.59 -17.43 12.05
C LEU A 87 -5.60 -16.86 11.04
N ARG A 88 -6.01 -16.90 9.77
CA ARG A 88 -5.22 -16.49 8.59
C ARG A 88 -4.52 -15.13 8.78
N LEU A 89 -5.15 -14.20 9.49
CA LEU A 89 -4.60 -12.88 9.79
C LEU A 89 -3.37 -12.92 10.72
N VAL A 90 -3.35 -13.79 11.73
CA VAL A 90 -2.22 -13.92 12.68
C VAL A 90 -0.99 -14.50 11.98
N ARG A 91 -1.21 -15.40 11.01
CA ARG A 91 -0.18 -15.91 10.12
C ARG A 91 0.39 -14.79 9.23
N MET A 92 -0.44 -13.89 8.72
CA MET A 92 0.02 -12.75 7.91
C MET A 92 0.87 -11.75 8.72
N ILE A 93 0.57 -11.56 10.01
CA ILE A 93 1.36 -10.70 10.90
C ILE A 93 2.83 -11.13 10.97
N ARG A 94 3.16 -12.41 10.75
CA ARG A 94 4.56 -12.86 10.72
C ARG A 94 5.36 -12.21 9.57
N LEU A 95 4.70 -11.81 8.48
CA LEU A 95 5.34 -11.12 7.35
C LEU A 95 5.74 -9.68 7.70
N ILE A 96 5.11 -9.07 8.73
CA ILE A 96 5.45 -7.72 9.18
C ILE A 96 6.90 -7.64 9.66
N ARG A 97 7.49 -8.75 10.15
CA ARG A 97 8.91 -8.78 10.53
C ARG A 97 9.87 -8.54 9.36
N LEU A 98 9.42 -8.72 8.12
CA LEU A 98 10.19 -8.40 6.92
C LEU A 98 10.42 -6.89 6.76
N VAL A 99 9.55 -6.05 7.34
CA VAL A 99 9.73 -4.58 7.37
C VAL A 99 11.05 -4.21 8.08
N ARG A 100 11.52 -5.05 9.01
CA ARG A 100 12.82 -4.85 9.68
C ARG A 100 13.96 -4.79 8.67
N LEU A 101 13.89 -5.58 7.59
CA LEU A 101 14.91 -5.64 6.54
C LEU A 101 15.13 -4.27 5.87
N LEU A 102 14.04 -3.54 5.64
CA LEU A 102 14.07 -2.22 5.00
C LEU A 102 14.90 -1.20 5.81
N ARG A 103 15.00 -1.38 7.13
CA ARG A 103 15.79 -0.50 8.01
C ARG A 103 17.27 -0.86 8.06
N PHE A 104 17.64 -2.12 7.80
CA PHE A 104 19.04 -2.53 7.80
C PHE A 104 19.80 -2.00 6.59
N PHE A 105 19.11 -1.84 5.45
CA PHE A 105 19.67 -1.22 4.27
C PHE A 105 19.41 0.28 4.30
N ARG A 106 20.44 1.05 4.67
CA ARG A 106 20.37 2.51 4.74
C ARG A 106 19.79 3.13 3.47
N GLU A 107 20.16 2.61 2.30
CA GLU A 107 19.67 3.10 1.01
C GLU A 107 18.18 2.82 0.81
N LEU A 108 17.67 1.64 1.19
CA LEU A 108 16.23 1.33 1.15
C LEU A 108 15.45 2.20 2.14
N TRP A 109 16.01 2.39 3.33
CA TRP A 109 15.41 3.25 4.35
C TRP A 109 15.29 4.70 3.87
N LEU A 110 16.32 5.24 3.22
CA LEU A 110 16.32 6.59 2.66
C LEU A 110 15.27 6.75 1.56
N VAL A 111 15.12 5.75 0.68
CA VAL A 111 14.04 5.75 -0.32
C VAL A 111 12.67 5.72 0.36
N LEU A 112 12.48 4.87 1.36
CA LEU A 112 11.21 4.73 2.07
C LEU A 112 10.81 6.00 2.83
N THR A 113 11.75 6.65 3.53
CA THR A 113 11.48 7.91 4.22
C THR A 113 11.12 9.01 3.23
N GLY A 114 11.76 9.03 2.05
CA GLY A 114 11.35 9.89 0.93
C GLY A 114 9.91 9.64 0.48
N ILE A 115 9.53 8.38 0.27
CA ILE A 115 8.14 8.00 -0.10
C ILE A 115 7.15 8.42 1.00
N ILE A 116 7.46 8.19 2.27
CA ILE A 116 6.58 8.57 3.39
C ILE A 116 6.41 10.09 3.45
N ALA A 117 7.47 10.85 3.22
CA ALA A 117 7.40 12.31 3.17
C ALA A 117 6.49 12.77 2.01
N MET A 118 6.63 12.16 0.82
CA MET A 118 5.77 12.43 -0.33
C MET A 118 4.31 12.06 -0.05
N LEU A 119 4.05 10.91 0.58
CA LEU A 119 2.70 10.48 0.94
C LEU A 119 1.99 11.47 1.87
N LYS A 120 2.70 12.09 2.82
CA LYS A 120 2.11 13.14 3.68
C LYS A 120 1.63 14.34 2.87
N THR A 121 2.43 14.78 1.90
CA THR A 121 2.06 15.88 0.99
C THR A 121 0.90 15.49 0.09
N LEU A 122 0.91 14.26 -0.44
CA LEU A 122 -0.13 13.73 -1.31
C LEU A 122 -1.45 13.42 -0.57
N ALA A 123 -1.41 13.18 0.74
CA ALA A 123 -2.58 12.79 1.52
C ALA A 123 -3.75 13.78 1.37
N TRP A 124 -3.48 15.08 1.35
CA TRP A 124 -4.50 16.12 1.19
C TRP A 124 -5.15 16.11 -0.20
N VAL A 125 -4.33 15.93 -1.23
CA VAL A 125 -4.83 15.83 -2.62
C VAL A 125 -5.67 14.56 -2.77
N THR A 126 -5.18 13.43 -2.26
CA THR A 126 -5.91 12.16 -2.28
C THR A 126 -7.23 12.27 -1.53
N LEU A 127 -7.26 12.96 -0.39
CA LEU A 127 -8.49 13.19 0.38
C LEU A 127 -9.50 14.03 -0.42
N LEU A 128 -9.04 15.07 -1.13
CA LEU A 128 -9.87 15.91 -1.99
C LEU A 128 -10.43 15.12 -3.19
N LEU A 129 -9.60 14.31 -3.84
CA LEU A 129 -10.04 13.46 -4.96
C LEU A 129 -11.01 12.37 -4.48
N PHE A 130 -10.77 11.81 -3.29
CA PHE A 130 -11.66 10.84 -2.67
C PHE A 130 -13.03 11.48 -2.36
N SER A 131 -13.06 12.67 -1.77
CA SER A 131 -14.33 13.36 -1.44
C SER A 131 -15.12 13.74 -2.70
N LEU A 132 -14.45 14.25 -3.74
CA LEU A 132 -15.05 14.50 -5.04
C LEU A 132 -15.67 13.22 -5.62
N THR A 133 -14.89 12.13 -5.65
CA THR A 133 -15.34 10.84 -6.20
C THR A 133 -16.50 10.26 -5.39
N TRP A 134 -16.49 10.43 -4.07
CA TRP A 134 -17.57 10.01 -3.19
C TRP A 134 -18.91 10.72 -3.51
N VAL A 135 -18.88 12.05 -3.68
CA VAL A 135 -20.06 12.81 -4.07
C VAL A 135 -20.56 12.37 -5.45
N CYS A 136 -19.67 12.22 -6.42
CA CYS A 136 -19.99 11.70 -7.75
C CYS A 136 -20.60 10.29 -7.71
N ALA A 137 -20.08 9.40 -6.85
CA ALA A 137 -20.61 8.04 -6.68
C ALA A 137 -22.04 8.04 -6.13
N ILE A 138 -22.35 8.94 -5.19
CA ILE A 138 -23.71 9.13 -4.68
C ILE A 138 -24.63 9.64 -5.78
N LEU A 139 -24.20 10.63 -6.56
CA LEU A 139 -24.98 11.17 -7.68
C LEU A 139 -25.31 10.09 -8.72
N LEU A 140 -24.33 9.30 -9.15
CA LEU A 140 -24.57 8.22 -10.11
C LEU A 140 -25.41 7.09 -9.51
N ARG A 141 -25.28 6.79 -8.22
CA ARG A 141 -26.19 5.87 -7.53
C ARG A 141 -27.63 6.35 -7.61
N LEU A 142 -27.87 7.64 -7.39
CA LEU A 142 -29.22 8.23 -7.44
C LEU A 142 -29.81 8.22 -8.85
N VAL A 143 -28.98 8.44 -9.88
CA VAL A 143 -29.44 8.51 -11.29
C VAL A 143 -29.53 7.13 -11.94
N LEU A 144 -28.52 6.27 -11.76
CA LEU A 144 -28.36 5.02 -12.50
C LEU A 144 -28.67 3.78 -11.67
N GLY A 145 -28.39 3.80 -10.36
CA GLY A 145 -28.31 2.59 -9.54
C GLY A 145 -29.59 1.76 -9.38
N LYS A 146 -30.74 2.31 -9.76
CA LYS A 146 -32.04 1.60 -9.81
C LYS A 146 -32.71 1.71 -11.18
N SER A 147 -31.95 2.14 -12.21
CA SER A 147 -32.49 2.29 -13.56
C SER A 147 -32.83 0.92 -14.14
N THR A 148 -34.02 0.77 -14.68
CA THR A 148 -34.48 -0.44 -15.37
C THR A 148 -34.15 -0.43 -16.87
N ALA A 149 -33.39 0.56 -17.35
CA ALA A 149 -33.12 0.74 -18.78
C ALA A 149 -32.37 -0.44 -19.43
N TRP A 150 -31.64 -1.23 -18.65
CA TRP A 150 -30.91 -2.42 -19.09
C TRP A 150 -31.53 -3.74 -18.63
N ALA A 151 -32.70 -3.71 -17.97
CA ALA A 151 -33.32 -4.89 -17.35
C ALA A 151 -33.66 -6.02 -18.35
N PHE A 152 -33.75 -5.70 -19.64
CA PHE A 152 -34.12 -6.63 -20.71
C PHE A 152 -32.92 -7.17 -21.51
N THR A 153 -31.69 -6.73 -21.19
CA THR A 153 -30.48 -7.09 -21.95
C THR A 153 -29.58 -7.98 -21.10
N THR A 154 -29.41 -9.24 -21.50
CA THR A 154 -28.48 -10.19 -20.85
C THR A 154 -27.12 -10.14 -21.52
N ARG A 155 -26.04 -10.31 -20.73
CA ARG A 155 -24.64 -10.31 -21.21
C ARG A 155 -24.38 -11.24 -22.39
N GLN A 156 -25.14 -12.33 -22.54
CA GLN A 156 -25.00 -13.31 -23.62
C GLN A 156 -25.61 -12.88 -24.96
N ILE A 157 -26.55 -11.93 -24.95
CA ILE A 157 -27.35 -11.54 -26.13
C ILE A 157 -27.04 -10.09 -26.57
N ALA A 158 -26.48 -9.29 -25.67
CA ALA A 158 -26.16 -7.90 -25.91
C ALA A 158 -25.07 -7.71 -26.97
N GLY A 159 -25.30 -6.79 -27.90
CA GLY A 159 -24.24 -6.29 -28.77
C GLY A 159 -23.18 -5.49 -28.00
N PRO A 160 -22.08 -5.09 -28.67
CA PRO A 160 -21.05 -4.27 -28.05
C PRO A 160 -21.65 -2.99 -27.45
N TYR A 161 -21.34 -2.74 -26.18
CA TYR A 161 -21.81 -1.59 -25.39
C TYR A 161 -23.32 -1.53 -25.11
N GLU A 162 -24.05 -2.64 -25.27
CA GLU A 162 -25.49 -2.68 -24.98
C GLU A 162 -25.79 -3.25 -23.59
N PHE A 163 -24.90 -4.09 -23.06
CA PHE A 163 -25.02 -4.60 -21.70
C PHE A 163 -24.42 -3.63 -20.68
N PHE A 164 -25.16 -3.37 -19.61
CA PHE A 164 -24.70 -2.66 -18.44
C PHE A 164 -25.51 -3.15 -17.24
N ASP A 165 -24.83 -3.45 -16.12
CA ASP A 165 -25.50 -3.80 -14.86
C ASP A 165 -25.42 -2.61 -13.89
N PRO A 166 -26.50 -1.82 -13.73
CA PRO A 166 -26.48 -0.68 -12.82
C PRO A 166 -26.35 -1.07 -11.35
N TYR A 167 -26.70 -2.30 -10.97
CA TYR A 167 -26.56 -2.78 -9.60
C TYR A 167 -25.11 -3.19 -9.31
N GLU A 168 -24.41 -3.78 -10.28
CA GLU A 168 -22.98 -4.09 -10.14
C GLU A 168 -22.15 -2.81 -9.99
N TYR A 169 -22.35 -1.84 -10.90
CA TYR A 169 -21.53 -0.63 -10.95
C TYR A 169 -22.00 0.48 -9.99
N PHE A 170 -23.30 0.70 -9.88
CA PHE A 170 -23.88 1.79 -9.10
C PHE A 170 -24.93 1.30 -8.10
N GLY A 171 -24.83 0.04 -7.64
CA GLY A 171 -25.73 -0.58 -6.64
C GLY A 171 -25.64 0.02 -5.24
N THR A 172 -24.50 0.58 -4.89
CA THR A 172 -24.25 1.28 -3.62
C THR A 172 -23.26 2.42 -3.87
N PRO A 173 -23.16 3.41 -2.97
CA PRO A 173 -22.12 4.44 -3.08
C PRO A 173 -20.70 3.85 -3.13
N TRP A 174 -20.45 2.73 -2.44
CA TRP A 174 -19.16 2.02 -2.49
C TRP A 174 -18.88 1.37 -3.83
N ALA A 175 -19.88 0.72 -4.44
CA ALA A 175 -19.77 0.21 -5.81
C ALA A 175 -19.52 1.34 -6.80
N GLY A 176 -20.23 2.46 -6.65
CA GLY A 176 -20.01 3.66 -7.46
C GLY A 176 -18.61 4.26 -7.28
N LEU A 177 -18.08 4.26 -6.06
CA LEU A 177 -16.72 4.70 -5.76
C LEU A 177 -15.69 3.82 -6.48
N LEU A 178 -15.83 2.49 -6.42
CA LEU A 178 -14.96 1.56 -7.13
C LEU A 178 -15.07 1.71 -8.66
N THR A 179 -16.28 1.89 -9.17
CA THR A 179 -16.51 2.13 -10.60
C THR A 179 -15.85 3.43 -11.06
N LEU A 180 -15.96 4.50 -10.30
CA LEU A 180 -15.33 5.77 -10.62
C LEU A 180 -13.81 5.75 -10.41
N PHE A 181 -13.30 4.94 -9.48
CA PHE A 181 -11.88 4.62 -9.38
C PHE A 181 -11.39 3.93 -10.66
N GLN A 182 -12.13 2.93 -11.17
CA GLN A 182 -11.86 2.28 -12.45
C GLN A 182 -11.88 3.28 -13.63
N VAL A 183 -12.82 4.22 -13.65
CA VAL A 183 -12.84 5.32 -14.64
C VAL A 183 -11.59 6.18 -14.53
N THR A 184 -11.17 6.52 -13.31
CA THR A 184 -9.97 7.33 -13.05
C THR A 184 -8.68 6.62 -13.47
N THR A 185 -8.57 5.30 -13.24
CA THR A 185 -7.42 4.49 -13.70
C THR A 185 -7.45 4.19 -15.19
N GLN A 186 -8.52 4.59 -15.89
CA GLN A 186 -8.76 4.33 -17.30
C GLN A 186 -8.85 2.83 -17.65
N ASP A 187 -9.09 1.97 -16.66
CA ASP A 187 -9.17 0.53 -16.89
C ASP A 187 -10.55 0.16 -17.46
N ASN A 188 -10.59 -0.15 -18.76
CA ASN A 188 -11.79 -0.61 -19.47
C ASN A 188 -13.06 0.27 -19.33
N TRP A 189 -12.92 1.50 -18.82
CA TRP A 189 -14.03 2.38 -18.44
C TRP A 189 -14.94 2.77 -19.59
N MET A 190 -14.38 2.92 -20.79
CA MET A 190 -15.09 3.29 -22.00
C MET A 190 -16.08 2.20 -22.43
N ILE A 191 -15.66 0.93 -22.34
CA ILE A 191 -16.43 -0.22 -22.81
C ILE A 191 -17.41 -0.68 -21.74
N SER A 192 -16.96 -0.79 -20.50
CA SER A 192 -17.74 -1.34 -19.39
C SER A 192 -18.71 -0.35 -18.77
N VAL A 193 -18.45 0.97 -18.85
CA VAL A 193 -19.22 1.98 -18.10
C VAL A 193 -19.75 3.08 -19.02
N ALA A 194 -18.87 3.89 -19.62
CA ALA A 194 -19.27 5.14 -20.26
C ALA A 194 -20.13 4.93 -21.51
N ARG A 195 -19.73 4.07 -22.46
CA ARG A 195 -20.51 3.87 -23.69
C ARG A 195 -21.89 3.23 -23.45
N PRO A 196 -22.03 2.16 -22.64
CA PRO A 196 -23.35 1.63 -22.33
C PRO A 196 -24.27 2.65 -21.67
N VAL A 197 -23.76 3.41 -20.70
CA VAL A 197 -24.53 4.47 -20.01
C VAL A 197 -24.91 5.59 -20.99
N CYS A 198 -23.96 6.09 -21.77
CA CYS A 198 -24.18 7.24 -22.66
C CYS A 198 -24.97 6.90 -23.92
N ARG A 199 -25.09 5.62 -24.32
CA ARG A 199 -26.02 5.22 -25.38
C ARG A 199 -27.48 5.43 -24.97
N ILE A 200 -27.81 5.14 -23.71
CA ILE A 200 -29.16 5.35 -23.17
C ILE A 200 -29.35 6.78 -22.70
N TYR A 201 -28.35 7.35 -22.03
CA TYR A 201 -28.36 8.71 -21.49
C TYR A 201 -27.22 9.54 -22.09
N PRO A 202 -27.35 10.06 -23.33
CA PRO A 202 -26.27 10.80 -24.01
C PRO A 202 -25.70 11.98 -23.21
N ILE A 203 -26.52 12.60 -22.37
CA ILE A 203 -26.11 13.72 -21.50
C ILE A 203 -25.00 13.33 -20.50
N MET A 204 -24.86 12.04 -20.19
CA MET A 204 -23.85 11.53 -19.25
C MET A 204 -22.41 11.74 -19.75
N TRP A 205 -22.20 12.03 -21.03
CA TRP A 205 -20.90 12.47 -21.52
C TRP A 205 -20.42 13.76 -20.83
N LEU A 206 -21.34 14.66 -20.47
CA LEU A 206 -21.03 15.89 -19.72
C LEU A 206 -20.66 15.61 -18.26
N PHE A 207 -20.90 14.40 -17.77
CA PHE A 207 -20.40 13.95 -16.47
C PHE A 207 -19.06 13.23 -16.62
N PHE A 208 -18.98 12.20 -17.46
CA PHE A 208 -17.79 11.33 -17.51
C PHE A 208 -16.55 12.02 -18.07
N LEU A 209 -16.67 12.88 -19.10
CA LEU A 209 -15.50 13.56 -19.67
C LEU A 209 -14.90 14.55 -18.68
N PRO A 210 -15.65 15.51 -18.08
CA PRO A 210 -15.07 16.41 -17.10
C PRO A 210 -14.56 15.69 -15.86
N TYR A 211 -15.28 14.66 -15.37
CA TYR A 211 -14.81 13.83 -14.26
C TYR A 211 -13.44 13.23 -14.56
N LEU A 212 -13.29 12.56 -15.72
CA LEU A 212 -12.02 11.98 -16.15
C LEU A 212 -10.93 13.05 -16.29
N PHE A 213 -11.27 14.20 -16.89
CA PHE A 213 -10.30 15.28 -17.07
C PHE A 213 -9.78 15.78 -15.72
N ILE A 214 -10.67 15.94 -14.75
CA ILE A 214 -10.32 16.37 -13.41
C ILE A 214 -9.53 15.28 -12.70
N THR A 215 -10.02 14.04 -12.60
CA THR A 215 -9.39 13.03 -11.73
C THR A 215 -8.14 12.40 -12.33
N ALA A 216 -8.17 11.98 -13.60
CA ALA A 216 -7.03 11.32 -14.22
C ALA A 216 -5.87 12.29 -14.45
N TYR A 217 -6.15 13.51 -14.95
CA TYR A 217 -5.08 14.48 -15.16
C TYR A 217 -4.69 15.24 -13.89
N ALA A 218 -5.56 15.41 -12.88
CA ALA A 218 -5.10 15.96 -11.59
C ALA A 218 -4.07 15.05 -10.93
N ILE A 219 -4.27 13.73 -10.95
CA ILE A 219 -3.29 12.79 -10.38
C ILE A 219 -1.96 12.90 -11.13
N LEU A 220 -1.99 12.89 -12.47
CA LEU A 220 -0.77 13.06 -13.28
C LEU A 220 -0.07 14.40 -13.02
N ASN A 221 -0.81 15.49 -12.92
CA ASN A 221 -0.27 16.82 -12.66
C ASN A 221 0.34 16.92 -11.26
N VAL A 222 -0.28 16.30 -10.26
CA VAL A 222 0.23 16.27 -8.87
C VAL A 222 1.49 15.41 -8.78
N MET A 223 1.52 14.25 -9.45
CA MET A 223 2.73 13.43 -9.53
C MET A 223 3.87 14.19 -10.22
N LEU A 224 3.60 14.83 -11.35
CA LEU A 224 4.58 15.64 -12.07
C LEU A 224 5.09 16.79 -11.21
N ALA A 225 4.20 17.52 -10.53
CA ALA A 225 4.56 18.60 -9.63
C ALA A 225 5.46 18.12 -8.48
N SER A 226 5.18 16.94 -7.90
CA SER A 226 6.02 16.37 -6.86
C SER A 226 7.42 15.98 -7.37
N ILE A 227 7.51 15.40 -8.58
CA ILE A 227 8.80 15.05 -9.19
C ILE A 227 9.60 16.32 -9.49
N ILE A 228 8.95 17.35 -10.03
CA ILE A 228 9.57 18.66 -10.31
C ILE A 228 10.06 19.30 -9.01
N ASN A 229 9.24 19.31 -7.95
CA ASN A 229 9.64 19.88 -6.67
C ASN A 229 10.89 19.19 -6.10
N ASN A 230 10.95 17.86 -6.16
CA ASN A 230 12.12 17.10 -5.75
C ASN A 230 13.35 17.44 -6.61
N ALA A 231 13.19 17.57 -7.93
CA ALA A 231 14.28 17.94 -8.83
C ALA A 231 14.80 19.37 -8.58
N ILE A 232 13.88 20.32 -8.34
CA ILE A 232 14.22 21.71 -7.99
C ILE A 232 14.96 21.75 -6.65
N GLU A 233 14.50 21.00 -5.66
CA GLU A 233 15.14 20.95 -4.34
C GLU A 233 16.55 20.36 -4.41
N ALA A 234 16.74 19.27 -5.17
CA ALA A 234 18.07 18.72 -5.46
C ALA A 234 18.99 19.72 -6.19
N ALA A 235 18.46 20.49 -7.15
CA ALA A 235 19.22 21.53 -7.85
C ALA A 235 19.60 22.71 -6.94
N LYS A 236 18.74 23.10 -6.00
CA LYS A 236 19.07 24.15 -5.01
C LYS A 236 20.19 23.73 -4.08
N VAL A 237 20.19 22.46 -3.63
CA VAL A 237 21.26 21.92 -2.78
C VAL A 237 22.60 21.92 -3.51
N SER A 238 22.64 21.45 -4.77
CA SER A 238 23.88 21.42 -5.55
C SER A 238 24.43 22.82 -5.84
N LEU A 239 23.57 23.82 -6.10
CA LEU A 239 23.96 25.22 -6.25
C LEU A 239 24.53 25.80 -4.95
N ALA A 240 23.87 25.56 -3.82
CA ALA A 240 24.34 26.02 -2.51
C ALA A 240 25.70 25.40 -2.14
N ASP A 241 25.91 24.12 -2.46
CA ASP A 241 27.20 23.45 -2.26
C ASP A 241 28.30 24.04 -3.17
N ALA A 242 27.97 24.36 -4.43
CA ALA A 242 28.89 25.02 -5.36
C ALA A 242 29.29 26.43 -4.90
N GLU A 243 28.36 27.21 -4.34
CA GLU A 243 28.65 28.53 -3.77
C GLU A 243 29.54 28.43 -2.53
N ARG A 244 29.31 27.46 -1.64
CA ARG A 244 30.20 27.22 -0.49
C ARG A 244 31.63 26.91 -0.94
N VAL A 245 31.80 26.01 -1.92
CA VAL A 245 33.14 25.68 -2.47
C VAL A 245 33.82 26.92 -3.05
N ARG A 246 33.10 27.80 -3.75
CA ARG A 246 33.66 29.06 -4.26
C ARG A 246 34.11 29.99 -3.13
N GLN A 247 33.34 30.13 -2.05
CA GLN A 247 33.73 30.95 -0.90
C GLN A 247 34.98 30.43 -0.20
N PHE A 248 35.16 29.12 -0.09
CA PHE A 248 36.37 28.51 0.49
C PHE A 248 37.60 28.55 -0.44
N SER A 249 37.39 28.64 -1.76
CA SER A 249 38.49 28.67 -2.75
C SER A 249 39.13 30.05 -2.92
N PHE A 250 38.50 31.12 -2.42
CA PHE A 250 39.03 32.48 -2.46
C PHE A 250 38.90 33.18 -1.09
N PRO A 251 39.62 32.73 -0.05
CA PRO A 251 39.77 33.53 1.15
C PRO A 251 40.69 34.71 0.81
N GLY A 252 40.11 35.90 0.70
CA GLY A 252 40.76 37.23 0.72
C GLY A 252 42.20 37.35 0.21
N LYS A 253 42.35 37.95 -0.97
CA LYS A 253 43.46 38.91 -1.15
C LYS A 253 43.17 40.16 -0.32
#